data_AF-A0A6G0VPI3-F1
#
_entry.id   AF-A0A6G0VPI3-F1
#
_cell.length_a   1.000
_cell.length_b   1.000
_cell.length_c   1.000
_cell.angle_alpha   90.00
_cell.angle_beta   90.00
_cell.angle_gamma   90.00
#
_symmetry.space_group_name_H-M   'P 1'
#
loop_
_entity.id
_entity.type
_entity.pdbx_description
1 polymer ?
#
loop_
_entity_poly.entity_id
_entity_poly.type
_entity_poly.pdbx_seq_one_letter_code
_entity_poly.pdbx_strand_id
1 'polypeptide(L)'
;MPLVAQFKQRNSPVEKRGGHRINLIHDEISESIKKHILGFKSRKSHHTRRDSGKSYLHPELSIKYLWTHWQIKRLKNSKPTASLSKYQHIFTTKFNLSFGHSRQDTCTFCTEQKIKIRAETDHQ
;
A
#
# COMPACT_ATOMS: atom_id res chain seq x y z
N MET A 1 4.26 50.35 -54.02
CA MET A 1 5.25 49.94 -52.98
C MET A 1 4.48 49.59 -51.71
N PRO A 2 4.24 48.31 -51.37
CA PRO A 2 3.45 47.96 -50.19
C PRO A 2 4.35 47.95 -48.93
N LEU A 3 3.89 48.64 -47.89
CA LEU A 3 4.53 48.67 -46.57
C LEU A 3 4.05 47.44 -45.78
N VAL A 4 4.92 46.44 -45.61
CA VAL A 4 4.60 45.23 -44.85
C VAL A 4 4.62 45.52 -43.35
N ALA A 5 3.47 45.35 -42.70
CA ALA A 5 3.35 45.50 -41.25
C ALA A 5 3.96 44.27 -40.54
N GLN A 6 5.08 44.47 -39.85
CA GLN A 6 5.75 43.43 -39.07
C GLN A 6 4.95 43.12 -37.79
N PHE A 7 4.23 42.00 -37.76
CA PHE A 7 3.62 41.49 -36.53
C PHE A 7 4.69 40.94 -35.59
N LYS A 8 5.04 41.71 -34.55
CA LYS A 8 5.96 41.30 -33.49
C LYS A 8 5.23 40.30 -32.58
N GLN A 9 5.61 39.03 -32.69
CA GLN A 9 5.05 37.95 -31.87
C GLN A 9 5.24 38.26 -30.38
N ARG A 10 4.11 38.41 -29.67
CA ARG A 10 4.06 38.71 -28.25
C ARG A 10 3.98 37.38 -27.53
N ASN A 11 5.13 36.85 -27.11
CA ASN A 11 5.19 35.60 -26.36
C ASN A 11 4.48 35.81 -25.02
N SER A 12 3.33 35.16 -24.81
CA SER A 12 2.69 35.11 -23.49
C SER A 12 3.62 34.46 -22.47
N PRO A 13 3.61 34.90 -21.19
CA PRO A 13 4.41 34.27 -20.15
C PRO A 13 4.03 32.79 -20.02
N VAL A 14 5.03 31.91 -20.02
CA VAL A 14 4.83 30.46 -19.83
C VAL A 14 4.17 30.23 -18.47
N GLU A 15 2.98 29.63 -18.49
CA GLU A 15 2.20 29.28 -17.30
C GLU A 15 2.96 28.24 -16.46
N LYS A 16 3.33 28.61 -15.22
CA LYS A 16 4.06 27.73 -14.26
C LYS A 16 3.20 27.25 -13.09
N ARG A 17 1.88 27.40 -13.17
CA ARG A 17 0.97 26.95 -12.11
C ARG A 17 0.84 25.42 -12.22
N GLY A 18 1.07 24.70 -11.12
CA GLY A 18 0.93 23.23 -11.08
C GLY A 18 2.22 22.42 -11.30
N GLY A 19 3.41 23.03 -11.19
CA GLY A 19 4.68 22.30 -11.32
C GLY A 19 4.77 21.08 -10.39
N HIS A 20 5.27 19.96 -10.92
CA HIS A 20 5.48 18.71 -10.17
C HIS A 20 6.52 18.96 -9.05
N ARG A 21 6.03 19.20 -7.83
CA ARG A 21 6.88 19.41 -6.66
C ARG A 21 7.42 18.06 -6.19
N ILE A 22 8.58 17.69 -6.71
CA ILE A 22 9.30 16.49 -6.28
C ILE A 22 9.84 16.75 -4.87
N ASN A 23 9.16 16.22 -3.86
CA ASN A 23 9.65 16.24 -2.49
C ASN A 23 10.49 14.97 -2.30
N LEU A 24 11.81 15.07 -2.42
CA LEU A 24 12.71 13.90 -2.31
C LEU A 24 12.52 13.14 -0.99
N ILE A 25 12.31 13.89 0.10
CA ILE A 25 12.03 13.35 1.44
C ILE A 25 10.71 12.55 1.44
N HIS A 26 9.70 13.03 0.72
CA HIS A 26 8.41 12.37 0.63
C HIS A 26 8.50 11.06 -0.15
N ASP A 27 9.35 11.02 -1.18
CA ASP A 27 9.58 9.81 -1.97
C ASP A 27 10.29 8.74 -1.13
N GLU A 28 11.36 9.08 -0.41
CA GLU A 28 12.08 8.15 0.48
C GLU A 28 11.13 7.56 1.54
N ILE A 29 10.30 8.40 2.17
CA ILE A 29 9.31 7.95 3.15
C ILE A 29 8.31 7.00 2.49
N SER A 30 7.82 7.35 1.30
CA SER A 30 6.88 6.52 0.56
C SER A 30 7.47 5.16 0.20
N GLU A 31 8.73 5.10 -0.23
CA GLU A 31 9.44 3.85 -0.49
C GLU A 31 9.66 3.03 0.78
N SER A 32 10.03 3.68 1.89
CA SER A 32 10.20 3.01 3.17
C SER A 32 8.90 2.36 3.65
N ILE A 33 7.77 3.06 3.51
CA ILE A 33 6.44 2.53 3.83
C ILE A 33 6.11 1.33 2.93
N LYS A 34 6.36 1.44 1.62
CA LYS A 34 6.14 0.32 0.68
C LYS A 34 6.95 -0.92 1.08
N LYS A 35 8.25 -0.75 1.35
CA LYS A 35 9.16 -1.85 1.78
C LYS A 35 8.68 -2.48 3.09
N HIS A 36 8.23 -1.66 4.04
CA HIS A 36 7.66 -2.15 5.30
C HIS A 36 6.42 -3.02 5.04
N ILE A 37 5.43 -2.50 4.29
CA ILE A 37 4.19 -3.23 3.98
C ILE A 37 4.49 -4.53 3.21
N LEU A 38 5.43 -4.53 2.25
CA LEU A 38 5.85 -5.75 1.56
C LEU A 38 6.41 -6.81 2.53
N GLY A 39 7.16 -6.41 3.56
CA GLY A 39 7.66 -7.34 4.57
C GLY A 39 6.55 -8.01 5.39
N PHE A 40 5.43 -7.31 5.62
CA PHE A 40 4.24 -7.89 6.26
C PHE A 40 3.39 -8.72 5.29
N LYS A 41 3.49 -8.47 3.98
CA LYS A 41 2.84 -9.29 2.94
C LYS A 41 3.58 -10.62 2.77
N SER A 42 3.34 -11.55 3.67
CA SER A 42 3.76 -12.94 3.47
C SER A 42 2.58 -13.89 3.71
N ARG A 43 1.74 -14.02 2.68
CA ARG A 43 1.03 -15.25 2.33
C ARG A 43 0.41 -15.06 0.95
N LYS A 44 1.07 -15.60 -0.09
CA LYS A 44 0.33 -16.03 -1.27
C LYS A 44 -0.57 -17.16 -0.79
N SER A 45 -1.88 -17.02 -0.95
CA SER A 45 -2.81 -18.12 -0.69
C SER A 45 -2.43 -19.26 -1.64
N HIS A 46 -1.73 -20.25 -1.08
CA HIS A 46 -1.55 -21.55 -1.70
C HIS A 46 -2.96 -22.09 -1.95
N HIS A 47 -3.23 -22.54 -3.17
CA HIS A 47 -4.51 -23.03 -3.68
C HIS A 47 -5.46 -22.01 -4.38
N THR A 48 -5.30 -22.05 -5.72
CA THR A 48 -6.34 -22.20 -6.76
C THR A 48 -7.15 -21.02 -7.30
N ARG A 49 -6.99 -20.89 -8.63
CA ARG A 49 -7.86 -20.36 -9.69
C ARG A 49 -8.18 -18.85 -9.69
N ARG A 50 -7.60 -18.21 -10.70
CA ARG A 50 -7.82 -16.83 -11.20
C ARG A 50 -7.49 -15.77 -10.14
N ASP A 51 -6.19 -15.46 -10.07
CA ASP A 51 -5.60 -14.43 -9.21
C ASP A 51 -6.36 -13.11 -9.37
N SER A 52 -7.28 -12.85 -8.44
CA SER A 52 -8.06 -11.63 -8.43
C SER A 52 -7.25 -10.50 -7.81
N GLY A 53 -5.91 -10.48 -7.90
CA GLY A 53 -5.00 -9.38 -7.52
C GLY A 53 -5.16 -8.78 -6.12
N LYS A 54 -6.05 -9.33 -5.27
CA LYS A 54 -6.45 -8.84 -3.96
C LYS A 54 -5.75 -9.69 -2.94
N SER A 55 -4.79 -9.09 -2.24
CA SER A 55 -4.11 -9.74 -1.13
C SER A 55 -4.75 -9.30 0.17
N TYR A 56 -4.88 -10.24 1.10
CA TYR A 56 -5.53 -10.04 2.38
C TYR A 56 -4.49 -10.04 3.50
N LEU A 57 -4.55 -9.04 4.39
CA LEU A 57 -3.75 -9.04 5.62
C LEU A 57 -4.49 -9.78 6.74
N HIS A 58 -3.73 -10.31 7.69
CA HIS A 58 -4.29 -10.95 8.88
C HIS A 58 -5.29 -10.00 9.57
N PRO A 59 -6.48 -10.47 10.00
CA PRO A 59 -7.51 -9.62 10.58
C PRO A 59 -7.07 -8.91 11.87
N GLU A 60 -6.06 -9.45 12.57
CA GLU A 60 -5.49 -8.86 13.78
C GLU A 60 -4.52 -7.68 13.49
N LEU A 61 -4.02 -7.57 12.26
CA LEU A 61 -3.14 -6.48 11.84
C LEU A 61 -4.00 -5.28 11.44
N SER A 62 -3.95 -4.19 12.21
CA SER A 62 -4.61 -2.91 11.85
C SER A 62 -3.63 -1.96 11.15
N ILE A 63 -4.14 -1.05 10.30
CA ILE A 63 -3.35 0.06 9.70
C ILE A 63 -2.60 0.81 10.80
N LYS A 64 -3.27 1.07 11.93
CA LYS A 64 -2.70 1.79 13.06
C LYS A 64 -1.52 1.04 13.66
N TYR A 65 -1.64 -0.29 13.82
CA TYR A 65 -0.56 -1.14 14.32
C TYR A 65 0.65 -1.13 13.38
N LEU A 66 0.42 -1.31 12.08
CA LEU A 66 1.46 -1.28 11.06
C LEU A 66 2.21 0.06 11.02
N TRP A 67 1.46 1.16 11.14
CA TRP A 67 2.03 2.51 11.20
C TRP A 67 2.86 2.71 12.46
N THR A 68 2.35 2.34 13.65
CA THR A 68 3.09 2.44 14.92
C THR A 68 4.39 1.64 14.87
N HIS A 69 4.33 0.41 14.38
CA HIS A 69 5.51 -0.45 14.22
C HIS A 69 6.55 0.17 13.26
N TRP A 70 6.09 0.69 12.12
CA TRP A 70 6.97 1.39 11.17
C TRP A 70 7.59 2.65 11.78
N GLN A 71 6.80 3.44 12.53
CA GLN A 71 7.25 4.65 13.20
C GLN A 71 8.32 4.34 14.25
N ILE A 72 8.12 3.32 15.09
CA ILE A 72 9.13 2.89 16.08
C ILE A 72 10.43 2.49 15.37
N LYS A 73 10.33 1.74 14.27
CA LYS A 73 11.51 1.36 13.49
C LYS A 73 12.24 2.57 12.90
N ARG A 74 11.52 3.58 12.39
CA ARG A 74 12.13 4.82 11.86
C ARG A 74 12.75 5.67 12.96
N LEU A 75 12.08 5.79 14.12
CA LEU A 75 12.57 6.53 15.28
C LEU A 75 13.88 5.93 15.81
N LYS A 76 13.97 4.59 15.89
CA LYS A 76 15.21 3.89 16.27
C LYS A 76 16.39 4.16 15.31
N ASN A 77 16.09 4.51 14.06
CA ASN A 77 17.10 4.85 13.04
C ASN A 77 17.29 6.37 12.89
N SER A 78 16.69 7.20 13.76
CA SER A 78 16.70 8.67 13.67
C SER A 78 16.25 9.22 12.31
N LYS A 79 15.29 8.55 11.66
CA LYS A 79 14.78 8.92 10.33
C LYS A 79 13.43 9.64 10.41
N PRO A 80 13.11 10.50 9.43
CA PRO A 80 11.84 11.21 9.41
C PRO A 80 10.66 10.25 9.27
N THR A 81 9.60 10.54 10.01
CA THR A 81 8.35 9.78 10.06
C THR A 81 7.25 10.50 9.26
N ALA A 82 6.16 9.79 8.95
CA ALA A 82 4.97 10.36 8.34
C ALA A 82 3.74 10.12 9.21
N SER A 83 2.75 10.99 9.06
CA SER A 83 1.44 10.88 9.72
C SER A 83 0.68 9.63 9.27
N LEU A 84 -0.21 9.14 10.13
CA LEU A 84 -1.10 8.00 9.85
C LEU A 84 -1.86 8.18 8.52
N SER A 85 -2.40 9.36 8.25
CA SER A 85 -3.18 9.62 7.04
C SER A 85 -2.37 9.42 5.76
N LYS A 86 -1.09 9.82 5.76
CA LYS A 86 -0.18 9.58 4.63
C LYS A 86 0.10 8.08 4.47
N TYR A 87 0.34 7.39 5.59
CA TYR A 87 0.56 5.94 5.58
C TYR A 87 -0.64 5.19 5.02
N GLN A 88 -1.85 5.52 5.49
CA GLN A 88 -3.11 4.96 5.00
C GLN A 88 -3.33 5.26 3.52
N HIS A 89 -3.09 6.49 3.09
CA HIS A 89 -3.22 6.85 1.67
C HIS A 89 -2.28 6.03 0.78
N ILE A 90 -1.01 5.87 1.17
CA ILE A 90 -0.05 5.03 0.44
C ILE A 90 -0.49 3.57 0.48
N PHE A 91 -0.98 3.08 1.62
CA PHE A 91 -1.49 1.72 1.76
C PHE A 91 -2.62 1.46 0.77
N THR A 92 -3.63 2.33 0.69
CA THR A 92 -4.80 2.14 -0.18
C THR A 92 -4.51 2.42 -1.66
N THR A 93 -3.67 3.41 -1.97
CA THR A 93 -3.39 3.81 -3.37
C THR A 93 -2.32 2.94 -4.05
N LYS A 94 -1.27 2.55 -3.33
CA LYS A 94 -0.18 1.74 -3.89
C LYS A 94 -0.41 0.25 -3.71
N PHE A 95 -1.32 -0.14 -2.83
CA PHE A 95 -1.61 -1.54 -2.61
C PHE A 95 -3.11 -1.84 -2.63
N ASN A 96 -3.50 -2.80 -3.46
CA ASN A 96 -4.85 -3.38 -3.45
C ASN A 96 -4.98 -4.39 -2.31
N LEU A 97 -4.80 -3.92 -1.07
CA LEU A 97 -4.88 -4.73 0.15
C LEU A 97 -6.18 -4.42 0.88
N SER A 98 -6.77 -5.46 1.45
CA SER A 98 -7.88 -5.30 2.39
C SER A 98 -7.60 -6.08 3.67
N PHE A 99 -8.12 -5.56 4.79
CA PHE A 99 -8.11 -6.26 6.06
C PHE A 99 -9.24 -7.27 6.08
N GLY A 100 -8.96 -8.47 6.59
CA GLY A 100 -9.93 -9.56 6.66
C GLY A 100 -9.63 -10.67 5.67
N HIS A 101 -10.50 -11.67 5.62
CA HIS A 101 -10.40 -12.80 4.69
C HIS A 101 -11.37 -12.55 3.53
N SER A 102 -11.02 -12.92 2.29
CA SER A 102 -12.06 -13.19 1.29
C SER A 102 -13.05 -14.14 1.94
N ARG A 103 -14.36 -13.97 1.77
CA ARG A 103 -15.31 -15.03 2.14
C ARG A 103 -15.01 -16.25 1.27
N GLN A 104 -14.02 -17.06 1.64
CA GLN A 104 -13.86 -18.39 1.10
C GLN A 104 -14.97 -19.16 1.78
N ASP A 105 -16.01 -19.46 1.02
CA ASP A 105 -16.87 -20.59 1.30
C ASP A 105 -15.94 -21.75 1.64
N THR A 106 -15.83 -22.04 2.94
CA THR A 106 -14.92 -23.07 3.40
C THR A 106 -15.55 -24.36 2.91
N CYS A 107 -14.93 -25.02 1.94
CA CYS A 107 -15.47 -26.28 1.46
C CYS A 107 -15.54 -27.28 2.63
N THR A 108 -16.52 -28.18 2.57
CA THR A 108 -16.78 -29.19 3.60
C THR A 108 -15.50 -29.98 3.97
N PHE A 109 -14.63 -30.23 2.99
CA PHE A 109 -13.33 -30.86 3.20
C PHE A 109 -12.39 -30.07 4.12
N CYS A 110 -12.31 -28.75 3.97
CA CYS A 110 -11.47 -27.91 4.83
C CYS A 110 -12.04 -27.76 6.25
N THR A 111 -13.37 -27.83 6.42
CA THR A 111 -13.98 -27.90 7.76
C THR A 111 -13.69 -29.24 8.43
N GLU A 112 -13.79 -30.35 7.72
CA GLU A 112 -13.50 -31.69 8.24
C GLU A 112 -12.05 -31.83 8.70
N GLN A 113 -11.08 -31.32 7.91
CA GLN A 113 -9.67 -31.36 8.33
C GLN A 113 -9.40 -30.50 9.57
N LYS A 114 -10.01 -29.31 9.68
CA LYS A 114 -9.87 -28.48 10.89
C LYS A 114 -10.43 -29.17 12.13
N ILE A 115 -11.52 -29.91 11.99
CA ILE A 115 -12.13 -30.67 13.08
C ILE A 115 -11.19 -31.81 13.51
N LYS A 116 -10.65 -32.57 12.56
CA LYS A 116 -9.70 -33.66 12.84
C LYS A 116 -8.44 -33.16 13.57
N ILE A 117 -7.85 -32.07 13.10
CA ILE A 117 -6.65 -31.48 13.72
C ILE A 117 -6.94 -30.98 15.15
N ARG A 118 -8.13 -30.39 15.39
CA ARG A 118 -8.53 -29.94 16.72
C ARG A 118 -8.78 -31.10 17.68
N ALA A 119 -9.42 -32.17 17.22
CA ALA A 119 -9.71 -33.35 18.04
C ALA A 119 -8.44 -34.07 18.52
N GLU A 120 -7.37 -34.06 17.71
CA GLU A 120 -6.10 -34.69 18.06
C GLU A 120 -5.27 -33.87 19.07
N THR A 121 -5.57 -32.57 19.21
CA THR A 121 -4.86 -31.66 20.14
C THR A 121 -5.46 -31.68 21.56
N ASP A 122 -6.64 -32.27 21.77
CA ASP A 122 -7.34 -32.34 23.07
C ASP A 122 -6.93 -33.58 23.90
N HIS A 123 -6.06 -34.44 23.35
CA HIS A 123 -5.65 -35.69 23.98
C HIS A 123 -4.20 -35.71 24.50
N GLN A 124 -3.61 -34.56 24.84
CA GLN A 124 -2.30 -34.53 25.49
C GLN A 124 -2.21 -33.56 26.67
#